data_AF-A0A9D7LIQ0-F1
#
_entry.id   AF-A0A9D7LIQ0-F1
#
_cell.length_a   1.000
_cell.length_b   1.000
_cell.length_c   1.000
_cell.angle_alpha   90.00
_cell.angle_beta   90.00
_cell.angle_gamma   90.00
#
_symmetry.space_group_name_H-M   'P 1'
#
loop_
_entity.id
_entity.type
_entity.pdbx_description
1 polymer ?
#
loop_
_entity_poly.entity_id
_entity_poly.type
_entity_poly.pdbx_seq_one_letter_code
_entity_poly.pdbx_strand_id
1 'polypeptide(L)'
;MAYIDAYRARFGVEPICVVLTEHGITIASSMYHAHKACPVSEAALEDAYLANALYTLWVQNWGVYGVRKLWHAARRAGLDVGRDQVGRLMAIAGIQGVTRGRHSLRTTVRDQGAPRHPDLVKRGWDTPTGQDELWVADFS
;
A
#
# COMPACT_ATOMS: atom_id res chain seq x y z
N MET A 1 9.52 -28.11 10.30
CA MET A 1 9.43 -29.39 9.55
C MET A 1 10.70 -29.78 8.81
N ALA A 2 11.50 -28.83 8.29
CA ALA A 2 12.71 -29.12 7.50
C ALA A 2 13.69 -30.13 8.15
N TYR A 3 13.87 -30.08 9.48
CA TYR A 3 14.71 -31.05 10.19
C TYR A 3 14.18 -32.49 10.09
N ILE A 4 12.91 -32.71 10.42
CA ILE A 4 12.26 -34.03 10.29
C ILE A 4 12.33 -34.48 8.83
N ASP A 5 12.11 -33.57 7.88
CA ASP A 5 12.17 -33.88 6.45
C ASP A 5 13.56 -34.33 5.97
N ALA A 6 14.62 -33.73 6.49
CA ALA A 6 16.00 -34.05 6.14
C ALA A 6 16.43 -35.42 6.67
N TYR A 7 15.95 -35.81 7.86
CA TYR A 7 16.44 -36.99 8.56
C TYR A 7 15.46 -38.18 8.62
N ARG A 8 14.20 -38.01 8.17
CA ARG A 8 13.18 -39.09 8.19
C ARG A 8 13.62 -40.36 7.47
N ALA A 9 14.43 -40.25 6.41
CA ALA A 9 14.90 -41.42 5.65
C ALA A 9 15.91 -42.26 6.45
N ARG A 10 16.62 -41.63 7.39
CA ARG A 10 17.65 -42.28 8.21
C ARG A 10 17.11 -42.81 9.53
N PHE A 11 16.24 -42.05 10.20
CA PHE A 11 15.78 -42.37 11.56
C PHE A 11 14.28 -42.67 11.68
N GLY A 12 13.48 -42.44 10.63
CA GLY A 12 12.03 -42.46 10.72
C GLY A 12 11.46 -41.20 11.39
N VAL A 13 10.15 -40.96 11.23
CA VAL A 13 9.49 -39.76 11.78
C VAL A 13 9.25 -39.90 13.29
N GLU A 14 8.71 -41.04 13.73
CA GLU A 14 8.37 -41.29 15.14
C GLU A 14 9.57 -41.09 16.08
N PRO A 15 10.77 -41.67 15.80
CA PRO A 15 11.90 -41.54 16.72
C PRO A 15 12.42 -40.11 16.82
N ILE A 16 12.37 -39.35 15.71
CA ILE A 16 12.74 -37.93 15.71
C ILE A 16 11.76 -37.12 16.59
N CYS A 17 10.45 -37.35 16.44
CA CYS A 17 9.43 -36.65 17.22
C CYS A 17 9.54 -36.94 18.73
N VAL A 18 9.85 -38.18 19.11
CA VAL A 18 10.07 -38.57 20.52
C VAL A 18 11.25 -37.79 21.10
N VAL A 19 12.42 -37.83 20.46
CA VAL A 19 13.62 -37.14 20.94
C VAL A 19 13.41 -35.62 21.01
N LEU A 20 12.75 -35.03 20.01
CA LEU A 20 12.43 -33.59 20.05
C LEU A 20 11.53 -33.24 21.24
N THR A 21 10.55 -34.10 21.54
CA THR A 21 9.64 -33.90 22.69
C THR A 21 10.38 -34.04 24.02
N GLU A 22 11.29 -35.01 24.16
CA GLU A 22 12.17 -35.16 25.33
C GLU A 22 13.04 -33.92 25.57
N HIS A 23 13.44 -33.23 24.50
CA HIS A 23 14.20 -31.97 24.55
C HIS A 23 13.33 -30.70 24.58
N GLY A 24 12.03 -30.82 24.87
CA GLY A 24 11.13 -29.69 25.10
C GLY A 24 10.44 -29.11 23.85
N ILE A 25 10.58 -29.76 22.70
CA ILE A 25 9.89 -29.41 21.45
C ILE A 25 8.79 -30.43 21.19
N THR A 26 7.60 -30.20 21.78
CA THR A 26 6.47 -31.12 21.68
C THR A 26 5.91 -31.17 20.26
N ILE A 27 6.14 -32.27 19.55
CA ILE A 27 5.65 -32.52 18.19
C ILE A 27 5.14 -33.96 18.09
N ALA A 28 3.88 -34.14 17.70
CA ALA A 28 3.31 -35.45 17.42
C ALA A 28 3.59 -35.89 15.97
N SER A 29 3.84 -37.19 15.74
CA SER A 29 4.02 -37.72 14.38
C SER A 29 2.76 -37.57 13.52
N SER A 30 1.58 -37.73 14.12
CA SER A 30 0.29 -37.49 13.47
C SER A 30 0.16 -36.06 12.95
N MET A 31 0.62 -35.06 13.72
CA MET A 31 0.66 -33.65 13.30
C MET A 31 1.62 -33.47 12.12
N TYR A 32 2.80 -34.09 12.16
CA TYR A 32 3.74 -34.07 11.04
C TYR A 32 3.10 -34.60 9.75
N HIS A 33 2.46 -35.77 9.82
CA HIS A 33 1.81 -36.36 8.65
C HIS A 33 0.61 -35.53 8.16
N ALA A 34 -0.19 -34.97 9.07
CA ALA A 34 -1.29 -34.07 8.71
C ALA A 34 -0.79 -32.80 8.00
N HIS A 35 0.24 -32.15 8.54
CA HIS A 35 0.87 -30.98 7.93
C HIS A 35 1.51 -31.32 6.58
N LYS A 36 2.07 -32.53 6.43
CA LYS A 36 2.65 -32.98 5.16
C LYS A 36 1.60 -33.33 4.10
N ALA A 37 0.46 -33.85 4.53
CA ALA A 37 -0.66 -34.17 3.65
C ALA A 37 -1.39 -32.91 3.16
N CYS A 38 -1.39 -31.84 3.96
CA CYS A 38 -2.04 -30.59 3.63
C CYS A 38 -1.02 -29.42 3.62
N PRO A 39 -0.22 -29.29 2.55
CA PRO A 39 0.83 -28.26 2.47
C PRO A 39 0.26 -26.83 2.37
N VAL A 40 -1.02 -26.69 2.01
CA VAL A 40 -1.72 -25.40 1.90
C VAL A 40 -2.87 -25.41 2.89
N SER A 41 -2.85 -24.49 3.86
CA SER A 41 -3.99 -24.31 4.76
C SER A 41 -5.17 -23.69 4.04
N GLU A 42 -6.39 -23.91 4.55
CA GLU A 42 -7.61 -23.29 4.02
C GLU A 42 -7.48 -21.77 3.95
N ALA A 43 -6.95 -21.14 5.00
CA ALA A 43 -6.69 -19.70 5.01
C ALA A 43 -5.69 -19.24 3.92
N ALA A 44 -4.65 -20.04 3.65
CA ALA A 44 -3.70 -19.72 2.57
C ALA A 44 -4.36 -19.86 1.18
N LEU A 45 -5.29 -20.79 1.04
CA LEU A 45 -6.07 -20.97 -0.18
C LEU A 45 -7.05 -19.79 -0.39
N GLU A 46 -7.78 -19.40 0.65
CA GLU A 46 -8.66 -18.22 0.63
C GLU A 46 -7.89 -16.95 0.28
N ASP A 47 -6.74 -16.73 0.91
CA ASP A 47 -5.85 -15.61 0.60
C ASP A 47 -5.43 -15.61 -0.87
N ALA A 48 -5.11 -16.78 -1.44
CA ALA A 48 -4.75 -16.88 -2.86
C ALA A 48 -5.91 -16.49 -3.77
N TYR A 49 -7.14 -16.91 -3.46
CA TYR A 49 -8.33 -16.50 -4.20
C TYR A 49 -8.59 -15.00 -4.10
N LEU A 50 -8.50 -14.44 -2.90
CA LEU A 50 -8.66 -12.99 -2.67
C LEU A 50 -7.57 -12.19 -3.37
N ALA A 51 -6.31 -12.62 -3.32
CA ALA A 51 -5.21 -11.99 -4.03
C ALA A 51 -5.44 -11.96 -5.54
N ASN A 52 -5.92 -13.08 -6.12
CA ASN A 52 -6.27 -13.15 -7.54
C ASN A 52 -7.45 -12.23 -7.92
N ALA A 53 -8.48 -12.15 -7.08
CA ALA A 53 -9.60 -11.25 -7.29
C ALA A 53 -9.15 -9.77 -7.25
N LEU A 54 -8.30 -9.42 -6.29
CA LEU A 54 -7.72 -8.08 -6.17
C LEU A 54 -6.80 -7.75 -7.37
N TYR A 55 -6.00 -8.70 -7.83
CA TYR A 55 -5.18 -8.55 -9.03
C TYR A 55 -6.05 -8.26 -10.26
N THR A 56 -7.11 -9.03 -10.45
CA THR A 56 -8.06 -8.83 -11.55
C THR A 56 -8.69 -7.44 -11.51
N LEU A 57 -9.15 -7.00 -10.33
CA LEU A 57 -9.68 -5.63 -10.14
C LEU A 57 -8.61 -4.57 -10.42
N TRP A 58 -7.37 -4.79 -10.02
CA TRP A 58 -6.26 -3.87 -10.26
C TRP A 58 -5.98 -3.71 -11.76
N VAL A 59 -5.94 -4.82 -12.52
CA VAL A 59 -5.78 -4.81 -13.99
C VAL A 59 -6.95 -4.09 -14.67
N GLN A 60 -8.19 -4.35 -14.25
CA GLN A 60 -9.38 -3.66 -14.76
C GLN A 60 -9.34 -2.15 -14.51
N ASN A 61 -8.62 -1.70 -13.48
CA ASN A 61 -8.39 -0.30 -13.16
C ASN A 61 -7.01 0.18 -13.64
N TRP A 62 -6.51 -0.36 -14.75
CA TRP A 62 -5.26 0.02 -15.43
C TRP A 62 -4.00 0.00 -14.55
N GLY A 63 -4.03 -0.76 -13.46
CA GLY A 63 -2.94 -0.85 -12.50
C GLY A 63 -2.66 0.44 -11.69
N VAL A 64 -3.55 1.43 -11.74
CA VAL A 64 -3.32 2.71 -11.03
C VAL A 64 -3.73 2.68 -9.56
N TYR A 65 -4.50 1.69 -9.13
CA TYR A 65 -5.07 1.66 -7.78
C TYR A 65 -4.07 1.14 -6.74
N GLY A 66 -3.72 1.99 -5.78
CA GLY A 66 -3.06 1.58 -4.54
C GLY A 66 -4.04 1.03 -3.51
N VAL A 67 -3.52 0.59 -2.37
CA VAL A 67 -4.26 -0.08 -1.27
C VAL A 67 -5.63 0.53 -0.99
N ARG A 68 -5.70 1.86 -0.76
CA ARG A 68 -6.96 2.53 -0.42
C ARG A 68 -8.00 2.45 -1.56
N LYS A 69 -7.59 2.73 -2.79
CA LYS A 69 -8.52 2.73 -3.95
C LYS A 69 -8.96 1.31 -4.30
N LEU A 70 -8.03 0.36 -4.24
CA LEU A 70 -8.33 -1.04 -4.50
C LEU A 70 -9.25 -1.64 -3.42
N TRP A 71 -9.08 -1.26 -2.15
CA TRP A 71 -10.00 -1.62 -1.07
C TRP A 71 -11.44 -1.14 -1.32
N HIS A 72 -11.63 0.12 -1.72
CA HIS A 72 -12.96 0.61 -2.09
C HIS A 72 -13.53 -0.08 -3.33
N ALA A 73 -12.69 -0.43 -4.31
CA ALA A 73 -13.12 -1.20 -5.49
C ALA A 73 -13.55 -2.62 -5.10
N ALA A 74 -12.78 -3.29 -4.25
CA ALA A 74 -13.06 -4.63 -3.73
C ALA A 74 -14.40 -4.66 -2.98
N ARG A 75 -14.65 -3.70 -2.09
CA ARG A 75 -15.94 -3.59 -1.38
C ARG A 75 -17.11 -3.34 -2.33
N ARG A 76 -16.94 -2.51 -3.37
CA ARG A 76 -17.98 -2.30 -4.39
C ARG A 76 -18.23 -3.55 -5.25
N ALA A 77 -17.22 -4.41 -5.39
CA ALA A 77 -17.33 -5.71 -6.05
C ALA A 77 -17.89 -6.81 -5.12
N GLY A 78 -18.25 -6.49 -3.88
CA GLY A 78 -18.82 -7.44 -2.92
C GLY A 78 -17.80 -8.29 -2.16
N LEU A 79 -16.50 -7.97 -2.24
CA LEU A 79 -15.47 -8.66 -1.47
C LEU A 79 -15.45 -8.15 -0.02
N ASP A 80 -15.60 -9.05 0.95
CA ASP A 80 -15.44 -8.76 2.38
C ASP A 80 -13.97 -8.78 2.77
N VAL A 81 -13.26 -7.67 2.52
CA VAL A 81 -11.83 -7.53 2.80
C VAL A 81 -11.51 -6.23 3.54
N GLY A 82 -10.63 -6.35 4.54
CA GLY A 82 -10.10 -5.22 5.28
C GLY A 82 -9.08 -4.42 4.47
N ARG A 83 -8.90 -3.13 4.79
CA ARG A 83 -7.91 -2.27 4.10
C ARG A 83 -6.49 -2.82 4.21
N ASP A 84 -6.08 -3.24 5.40
CA ASP A 84 -4.71 -3.73 5.64
C ASP A 84 -4.52 -5.13 5.05
N GLN A 85 -5.59 -5.94 5.02
CA GLN A 85 -5.62 -7.21 4.31
C GLN A 85 -5.39 -6.99 2.80
N VAL A 86 -6.04 -6.00 2.18
CA VAL A 86 -5.76 -5.63 0.79
C VAL A 86 -4.30 -5.25 0.60
N GLY A 87 -3.71 -4.47 1.51
CA GLY A 87 -2.29 -4.13 1.46
C GLY A 87 -1.37 -5.35 1.50
N ARG A 88 -1.64 -6.30 2.41
CA ARG A 88 -0.91 -7.57 2.49
C ARG A 88 -1.08 -8.41 1.23
N LEU A 89 -2.30 -8.55 0.72
CA LEU A 89 -2.60 -9.33 -0.49
C LEU A 89 -1.99 -8.70 -1.75
N MET A 90 -1.94 -7.37 -1.84
CA MET A 90 -1.22 -6.66 -2.89
C MET A 90 0.28 -6.99 -2.88
N ALA A 91 0.89 -7.08 -1.69
CA ALA A 91 2.29 -7.49 -1.57
C ALA A 91 2.51 -8.94 -2.00
N ILE A 92 1.61 -9.86 -1.61
CA ILE A 92 1.63 -11.27 -2.05
C ILE A 92 1.51 -11.37 -3.57
N ALA A 93 0.62 -10.59 -4.19
CA ALA A 93 0.41 -10.54 -5.63
C ALA A 93 1.45 -9.72 -6.41
N GLY A 94 2.40 -9.05 -5.72
CA GLY A 94 3.43 -8.23 -6.36
C GLY A 94 2.89 -6.99 -7.08
N ILE A 95 1.72 -6.48 -6.71
CA ILE A 95 1.08 -5.31 -7.33
C ILE A 95 1.18 -4.07 -6.44
N GLN A 96 1.28 -2.91 -7.09
CA GLN A 96 1.34 -1.62 -6.41
C GLN A 96 0.55 -0.57 -7.19
N GLY A 97 0.06 0.44 -6.48
CA GLY A 97 -0.61 1.58 -7.11
C GLY A 97 0.38 2.58 -7.66
N VAL A 98 -0.04 3.30 -8.71
CA VAL A 98 0.74 4.41 -9.24
C VAL A 98 0.74 5.56 -8.23
N THR A 99 1.94 5.94 -7.80
CA THR A 99 2.16 7.14 -7.00
C THR A 99 2.60 8.25 -7.94
N ARG A 100 1.91 9.42 -7.91
CA ARG A 100 2.47 10.60 -8.57
C ARG A 100 3.80 10.90 -7.86
N GLY A 101 4.89 10.89 -8.62
CA GLY A 101 6.20 11.32 -8.11
C GLY A 101 6.11 12.69 -7.45
N ARG A 102 7.13 13.05 -6.65
CA ARG A 102 7.18 14.32 -5.92
C ARG A 102 6.91 15.49 -6.88
N HIS A 103 5.72 16.08 -6.79
CA HIS A 103 5.33 17.22 -7.61
C HIS A 103 5.94 18.49 -7.00
N SER A 104 7.27 18.58 -6.99
CA SER A 104 7.98 19.81 -6.67
C SER A 104 8.77 20.27 -7.88
N LEU A 105 8.12 20.33 -9.05
CA LEU A 105 8.59 21.23 -10.09
C LEU A 105 8.17 22.62 -9.66
N ARG A 106 9.09 23.34 -9.02
CA ARG A 106 8.93 24.75 -8.73
C ARG A 106 9.10 25.51 -10.05
N THR A 107 8.00 25.66 -10.79
CA THR A 107 7.98 26.36 -12.08
C THR A 107 8.45 27.81 -11.95
N THR A 108 8.25 28.41 -10.77
CA THR A 108 8.58 29.82 -10.53
C THR A 108 9.36 29.96 -9.22
N VAL A 109 10.63 30.36 -9.35
CA VAL A 109 11.42 30.88 -8.22
C VAL A 109 11.24 32.39 -8.25
N ARG A 110 10.67 32.95 -7.17
CA ARG A 110 10.53 34.40 -7.03
C ARG A 110 11.93 35.02 -7.03
N ASP A 111 12.24 35.76 -8.08
CA ASP A 111 13.42 36.61 -8.09
C ASP A 111 13.17 37.82 -7.17
N GLN A 112 13.97 37.93 -6.11
CA GLN A 112 13.87 39.04 -5.16
C GLN A 112 14.43 40.35 -5.73
N GLY A 113 15.25 40.28 -6.78
CA GLY A 113 15.81 41.42 -7.49
C GLY A 113 14.97 41.89 -8.69
N ALA A 114 13.91 41.16 -9.05
CA ALA A 114 13.03 41.56 -10.14
C ALA A 114 12.39 42.94 -9.83
N PRO A 115 12.39 43.88 -10.79
CA PRO A 115 11.78 45.18 -10.58
C PRO A 115 10.31 45.00 -10.23
N ARG A 116 9.93 45.53 -9.06
CA ARG A 116 8.52 45.58 -8.68
C ARG A 116 7.79 46.46 -9.67
N HIS A 117 6.55 46.07 -10.01
CA HIS A 117 5.70 46.95 -10.81
C HIS A 117 5.65 48.33 -10.14
N PRO A 118 5.80 49.42 -10.91
CA PRO A 118 5.81 50.76 -10.34
C PRO A 118 4.51 51.02 -9.56
N ASP A 119 4.66 51.63 -8.38
CA ASP A 119 3.55 52.15 -7.61
C ASP A 119 3.04 53.43 -8.30
N LEU A 120 2.00 53.29 -9.10
CA LEU A 120 1.39 54.40 -9.83
C LEU A 120 0.64 55.36 -8.89
N VAL A 121 0.26 54.91 -7.69
CA VAL A 121 -0.39 55.72 -6.66
C VAL A 121 0.63 56.53 -5.85
N LYS A 122 1.92 56.18 -5.93
CA LYS A 122 3.02 56.80 -5.17
C LYS A 122 2.73 56.88 -3.66
N ARG A 123 1.98 55.91 -3.14
CA ARG A 123 1.42 55.90 -1.77
C ARG A 123 0.63 57.15 -1.37
N GLY A 124 0.12 57.92 -2.33
CA GLY A 124 -0.73 59.09 -2.10
C GLY A 124 -2.19 58.73 -1.82
N TRP A 125 -2.43 57.83 -0.86
CA TRP A 125 -3.80 57.36 -0.54
C TRP A 125 -4.72 58.46 0.01
N ASP A 126 -4.12 59.54 0.52
CA ASP A 126 -4.82 60.73 1.02
C ASP A 126 -5.00 61.83 -0.05
N THR A 127 -4.54 61.58 -1.28
CA THR A 127 -4.66 62.52 -2.41
C THR A 127 -6.07 62.62 -3.01
N PRO A 128 -6.84 61.51 -3.18
CA PRO A 128 -8.18 61.62 -3.71
C PRO A 128 -9.13 62.27 -2.69
N THR A 129 -9.88 63.26 -3.15
CA THR A 129 -10.84 64.05 -2.35
C THR A 129 -12.30 63.68 -2.65
N GLY A 130 -12.53 62.87 -3.69
CA GLY A 130 -13.84 62.45 -4.16
C GLY A 130 -13.94 60.96 -4.49
N GLN A 131 -15.15 60.51 -4.82
CA GLN A 131 -15.38 59.15 -5.34
C GLN A 131 -14.83 59.02 -6.76
N ASP A 132 -14.46 57.81 -7.18
CA ASP A 132 -13.99 57.46 -8.54
C ASP A 132 -12.69 58.13 -9.02
N GLU A 133 -11.88 58.69 -8.12
CA GLU A 133 -10.60 59.34 -8.45
C GLU A 133 -9.39 58.37 -8.50
N LEU A 134 -9.48 57.21 -7.84
CA LEU A 134 -8.44 56.20 -7.81
C LEU A 134 -9.03 54.78 -7.99
N TRP A 135 -8.48 54.03 -8.95
CA TRP A 135 -8.91 52.67 -9.27
C TRP A 135 -7.76 51.70 -9.05
N VAL A 136 -7.95 50.71 -8.19
CA VAL A 136 -6.96 49.65 -7.92
C VAL A 136 -7.57 48.33 -8.32
N ALA A 137 -6.86 47.56 -9.15
CA ALA A 137 -7.24 46.22 -9.52
C ALA A 137 -6.10 45.26 -9.13
N ASP A 138 -6.48 44.11 -8.58
CA ASP A 138 -5.59 42.98 -8.38
C ASP A 138 -6.11 41.81 -9.22
N PHE A 139 -5.19 41.05 -9.80
CA PHE A 139 -5.52 39.84 -10.57
C PHE A 139 -4.90 38.65 -9.82
N SER A 140 -5.75 37.70 -9.44
CA SER A 140 -5.35 36.42 -8.81
C SER A 140 -5.22 35.29 -9.82
#